data_AF-A0A3C1SM86-F1
#
_entry.id   AF-A0A3C1SM86-F1
#
_cell.length_a   1.000
_cell.length_b   1.000
_cell.length_c   1.000
_cell.angle_alpha   90.00
_cell.angle_beta   90.00
_cell.angle_gamma   90.00
#
_symmetry.space_group_name_H-M   'P 1'
#
loop_
_entity.id
_entity.type
_entity.pdbx_description
1 polymer ?
#
loop_
_entity_poly.entity_id
_entity_poly.type
_entity_poly.pdbx_seq_one_letter_code
_entity_poly.pdbx_strand_id
1 'polypeptide(L)'
;LVYVGAVMVLFLFVVMMLDLNAAPAREGFIQYLPVGATIAAVIVIEMALVVGSNYFSSDQYQLSSRAAEYSNTKELGSVLYTFYVYPFEIASVILLVAIIAAISLTLRRREGTKSQNPSQQVRVSRDDRVRLVRMAAEKK
;
A
#
# COMPACT_ATOMS: atom_id res chain seq x y z
N LEU A 1 -15.93 -3.44 -6.84
CA LEU A 1 -15.91 -2.64 -5.60
C LEU A 1 -14.48 -2.26 -5.20
N VAL A 2 -13.60 -3.20 -4.89
CA VAL A 2 -12.23 -2.88 -4.40
C VAL A 2 -11.37 -2.12 -5.41
N TYR A 3 -11.26 -2.61 -6.65
CA TYR A 3 -10.43 -1.96 -7.68
C TYR A 3 -10.87 -0.52 -7.97
N VAL A 4 -12.12 -0.33 -8.36
CA VAL A 4 -12.63 1.01 -8.72
C VAL A 4 -12.90 1.88 -7.49
N GLY A 5 -13.40 1.31 -6.40
CA GLY A 5 -13.86 2.07 -5.23
C GLY A 5 -12.74 2.42 -4.24
N ALA A 6 -11.78 1.51 -4.00
CA ALA A 6 -10.69 1.76 -3.05
C ALA A 6 -9.40 2.13 -3.78
N VAL A 7 -8.92 1.28 -4.70
CA VAL A 7 -7.60 1.45 -5.31
C VAL A 7 -7.55 2.67 -6.24
N MET A 8 -8.50 2.79 -7.17
CA MET A 8 -8.54 3.92 -8.09
C MET A 8 -8.78 5.24 -7.35
N VAL A 9 -9.69 5.27 -6.39
CA VAL A 9 -9.96 6.48 -5.60
C VAL A 9 -8.72 6.92 -4.81
N LEU A 10 -8.01 5.99 -4.15
CA LEU A 10 -6.75 6.29 -3.47
C LEU A 10 -5.72 6.85 -4.44
N PHE A 11 -5.59 6.26 -5.63
CA PHE A 11 -4.65 6.72 -6.64
C PHE A 11 -4.99 8.14 -7.13
N LEU A 12 -6.27 8.43 -7.37
CA LEU A 12 -6.74 9.76 -7.75
C LEU A 12 -6.42 10.82 -6.68
N PHE A 13 -6.58 10.50 -5.39
CA PHE A 13 -6.16 11.39 -4.31
C PHE A 13 -4.67 11.71 -4.38
N VAL A 14 -3.84 10.67 -4.57
CA VAL A 14 -2.38 10.84 -4.64
C VAL A 14 -1.97 11.68 -5.84
N VAL A 15 -2.51 11.40 -7.04
CA VAL A 15 -2.21 12.16 -8.25
C VAL A 15 -2.70 13.60 -8.14
N MET A 16 -3.81 13.86 -7.48
CA MET A 16 -4.33 15.22 -7.29
C MET A 16 -3.54 16.01 -6.23
N MET A 17 -3.02 15.35 -5.19
CA MET A 17 -2.19 16.00 -4.17
C MET A 17 -0.76 16.27 -4.63
N LEU A 18 -0.25 15.53 -5.62
CA LEU A 18 1.11 15.64 -6.12
C LEU A 18 1.11 16.38 -7.46
N ASP A 19 1.76 17.56 -7.49
CA ASP A 19 2.04 18.26 -8.75
C ASP A 19 3.15 17.52 -9.54
N LEU A 20 2.73 16.55 -10.36
CA LEU A 20 3.63 15.75 -11.20
C LEU A 20 4.10 16.57 -12.42
N ASN A 21 5.27 17.22 -12.33
CA ASN A 21 5.90 17.88 -13.47
C ASN A 21 6.51 16.85 -14.43
N ALA A 22 5.74 16.43 -15.45
CA ALA A 22 6.13 15.43 -16.43
C ALA A 22 7.14 15.91 -17.51
N ALA A 23 7.65 17.14 -17.41
CA ALA A 23 8.51 17.74 -18.43
C ALA A 23 9.91 17.09 -18.55
N PRO A 24 10.65 16.80 -17.46
CA PRO A 24 11.99 16.20 -17.57
C PRO A 24 11.99 14.71 -17.90
N ALA A 25 10.87 14.00 -17.69
CA ALA A 25 10.78 12.54 -17.89
C ALA A 25 10.78 12.12 -19.37
N ARG A 26 10.61 13.06 -20.30
CA ARG A 26 10.51 12.79 -21.75
C ARG A 26 11.86 12.73 -22.47
N GLU A 27 12.95 13.26 -21.88
CA GLU A 27 14.25 13.36 -22.55
C GLU A 27 14.96 12.02 -22.79
N GLY A 28 14.60 10.96 -22.05
CA GLY A 28 15.14 9.60 -22.26
C GLY A 28 14.12 8.54 -22.70
N PHE A 29 12.81 8.80 -22.54
CA PHE A 29 11.76 7.80 -22.79
C PHE A 29 11.65 7.43 -24.28
N ILE A 30 11.76 8.41 -25.17
CA ILE A 30 11.61 8.18 -26.63
C ILE A 30 12.77 7.32 -27.17
N GLN A 31 13.97 7.43 -26.58
CA GLN A 31 15.14 6.67 -27.03
C GLN A 31 14.99 5.15 -26.80
N TYR A 32 14.36 4.74 -25.70
CA TYR A 32 14.15 3.32 -25.36
C TYR A 32 12.80 2.76 -25.82
N LEU A 33 11.91 3.61 -26.36
CA LEU A 33 10.60 3.22 -26.87
C LEU A 33 10.67 2.08 -27.91
N PRO A 34 11.58 2.08 -28.90
CA PRO A 34 11.68 0.98 -29.87
C PRO A 34 12.05 -0.36 -29.21
N VAL A 35 12.95 -0.34 -28.23
CA VAL A 35 13.37 -1.55 -27.49
C VAL A 35 12.21 -2.08 -26.66
N GLY A 36 11.54 -1.21 -25.89
CA GLY A 36 10.37 -1.58 -25.09
C GLY A 36 9.22 -2.11 -25.95
N ALA A 37 8.95 -1.47 -27.09
CA ALA A 37 7.93 -1.91 -28.04
C ALA A 37 8.26 -3.28 -28.64
N THR A 38 9.54 -3.53 -28.95
CA THR A 38 9.99 -4.84 -29.44
C THR A 38 9.78 -5.93 -28.40
N ILE A 39 10.16 -5.68 -27.14
CA ILE A 39 9.95 -6.63 -26.03
C ILE A 39 8.45 -6.88 -25.82
N ALA A 40 7.64 -5.83 -25.79
CA ALA A 40 6.19 -5.97 -25.63
C ALA A 40 5.56 -6.78 -26.77
N ALA A 41 6.00 -6.54 -28.02
CA ALA A 41 5.55 -7.30 -29.17
C ALA A 41 5.94 -8.79 -29.06
N VAL A 42 7.16 -9.09 -28.64
CA VAL A 42 7.61 -10.47 -28.40
C VAL A 42 6.73 -11.15 -27.35
N ILE A 43 6.46 -10.50 -26.21
CA ILE A 43 5.60 -11.05 -25.15
C ILE A 43 4.18 -11.31 -25.68
N VAL A 44 3.62 -10.39 -26.46
CA VAL A 44 2.28 -10.56 -27.05
C VAL A 44 2.27 -11.72 -28.05
N ILE A 45 3.30 -11.85 -28.89
CA ILE A 45 3.44 -12.95 -29.84
C ILE A 45 3.58 -14.28 -29.09
N GLU A 46 4.42 -14.35 -28.05
CA GLU A 46 4.58 -15.54 -27.22
C GLU A 46 3.25 -15.95 -26.59
N MET A 47 2.52 -15.00 -25.98
CA MET A 47 1.19 -15.29 -25.44
C MET A 47 0.21 -15.76 -26.50
N ALA A 48 0.19 -15.14 -27.69
CA ALA A 48 -0.67 -15.53 -28.79
C ALA A 48 -0.35 -16.93 -29.31
N LEU A 49 0.93 -17.29 -29.41
CA LEU A 49 1.37 -18.63 -29.80
C LEU A 49 1.03 -19.67 -28.73
N VAL A 50 1.21 -19.36 -27.45
CA VAL A 50 0.85 -20.25 -26.34
C VAL A 50 -0.66 -20.51 -26.31
N VAL A 51 -1.46 -19.44 -26.31
CA VAL A 51 -2.94 -19.55 -26.27
C VAL A 51 -3.51 -20.14 -27.56
N GLY A 52 -2.92 -19.83 -28.72
CA GLY A 52 -3.35 -20.33 -30.03
C GLY A 52 -2.86 -21.74 -30.35
N SER A 53 -1.93 -22.30 -29.56
CA SER A 53 -1.46 -23.67 -29.76
C SER A 53 -2.54 -24.69 -29.43
N ASN A 54 -2.46 -25.87 -30.07
CA ASN A 54 -3.36 -27.00 -29.81
C ASN A 54 -3.34 -27.49 -28.35
N TYR A 55 -2.45 -26.98 -27.48
CA TYR A 55 -2.49 -27.23 -26.04
C TYR A 55 -3.74 -26.67 -25.36
N PHE A 56 -4.35 -25.61 -25.92
CA PHE A 56 -5.60 -25.03 -25.44
C PHE A 56 -6.81 -25.42 -26.31
N SER A 57 -6.70 -26.47 -27.14
CA SER A 57 -7.81 -26.90 -27.98
C SER A 57 -9.05 -27.19 -27.11
N SER A 58 -10.17 -26.58 -27.49
CA SER A 58 -11.44 -26.61 -26.74
C SER A 58 -11.97 -28.02 -26.48
N ASP A 59 -11.46 -29.02 -27.20
CA ASP A 59 -11.88 -30.43 -27.08
C ASP A 59 -11.45 -31.04 -25.73
N GLN A 60 -10.42 -30.51 -25.08
CA GLN A 60 -9.93 -31.00 -23.77
C GLN A 60 -10.58 -30.29 -22.58
N TYR A 61 -11.16 -29.10 -22.78
CA TYR A 61 -11.77 -28.30 -21.74
C TYR A 61 -13.28 -28.38 -21.85
N GLN A 62 -13.88 -29.39 -21.21
CA GLN A 62 -15.33 -29.45 -21.05
C GLN A 62 -15.78 -28.22 -20.25
N LEU A 63 -16.39 -27.25 -20.93
CA LEU A 63 -17.11 -26.17 -20.25
C LEU A 63 -18.29 -26.80 -19.51
N SER A 64 -18.07 -27.11 -18.24
CA SER A 64 -19.14 -27.56 -17.35
C SER A 64 -20.12 -26.40 -17.18
N SER A 65 -21.23 -26.45 -17.91
CA SER A 65 -22.35 -25.52 -17.75
C SER A 65 -23.03 -25.82 -16.41
N ARG A 66 -22.59 -25.15 -15.35
CA ARG A 66 -23.30 -25.18 -14.07
C ARG A 66 -24.61 -24.41 -14.21
N ALA A 67 -25.68 -24.92 -13.58
CA ALA A 67 -26.99 -24.30 -13.61
C ALA A 67 -26.92 -22.84 -13.13
N ALA A 68 -27.70 -21.94 -13.73
CA ALA A 68 -27.67 -20.51 -13.46
C ALA A 68 -28.01 -20.14 -12.00
N GLU A 69 -28.65 -21.04 -11.24
CA GLU A 69 -28.98 -20.86 -9.82
C GLU A 69 -27.83 -21.20 -8.85
N TYR A 70 -26.66 -21.57 -9.38
CA TYR A 70 -25.53 -21.97 -8.56
C TYR A 70 -24.81 -20.75 -7.94
N SER A 71 -24.73 -20.72 -6.60
CA SER A 71 -24.09 -19.61 -5.88
C SER A 71 -22.57 -19.75 -5.86
N ASN A 72 -21.90 -19.01 -6.75
CA ASN A 72 -20.43 -18.96 -6.78
C ASN A 72 -19.84 -18.46 -5.45
N THR A 73 -20.47 -17.47 -4.81
CA THR A 73 -20.02 -16.93 -3.52
C THR A 73 -19.95 -18.00 -2.43
N LYS A 74 -20.93 -18.91 -2.38
CA LYS A 74 -20.96 -20.00 -1.40
C LYS A 74 -19.81 -20.98 -1.62
N GLU A 75 -19.58 -21.38 -2.86
CA GLU A 75 -18.52 -22.33 -3.20
C GLU A 75 -17.13 -21.75 -3.03
N LEU A 76 -16.93 -20.50 -3.45
CA LEU A 76 -15.69 -19.79 -3.23
C LEU A 76 -15.39 -19.69 -1.73
N GLY A 77 -16.41 -19.35 -0.93
CA GLY A 77 -16.30 -19.36 0.53
C GLY A 77 -15.93 -20.74 1.07
N SER A 78 -16.61 -21.79 0.62
CA SER A 78 -16.32 -23.18 1.02
C SER A 78 -14.85 -23.52 0.77
N VAL A 79 -14.34 -23.28 -0.44
CA VAL A 79 -12.96 -23.61 -0.82
C VAL A 79 -11.93 -22.73 -0.10
N LEU A 80 -12.21 -21.44 0.09
CA LEU A 80 -11.34 -20.53 0.83
C LEU A 80 -11.16 -20.95 2.30
N TYR A 81 -12.24 -21.34 2.97
CA TYR A 81 -12.21 -21.68 4.40
C TYR A 81 -11.88 -23.15 4.69
N THR A 82 -11.84 -24.02 3.68
CA THR A 82 -11.48 -25.44 3.85
C THR A 82 -10.08 -25.74 3.31
N PHE A 83 -9.84 -25.50 2.03
CA PHE A 83 -8.58 -25.86 1.35
C PHE A 83 -7.54 -24.74 1.41
N TYR A 84 -7.96 -23.48 1.29
CA TYR A 84 -7.04 -22.32 1.23
C TYR A 84 -7.01 -21.49 2.51
N VAL A 85 -7.26 -22.12 3.65
CA VAL A 85 -7.27 -21.44 4.95
C VAL A 85 -5.93 -20.76 5.25
N TYR A 86 -4.80 -21.39 4.92
CA TYR A 86 -3.47 -20.82 5.16
C TYR A 86 -3.20 -19.56 4.31
N PRO A 87 -3.37 -19.57 2.97
CA PRO A 87 -3.28 -18.33 2.18
C PRO A 87 -4.24 -17.24 2.64
N PHE A 88 -5.45 -17.60 3.06
CA PHE A 88 -6.43 -16.64 3.55
C PHE A 88 -5.95 -15.95 4.84
N GLU A 89 -5.41 -16.71 5.80
CA GLU A 89 -4.82 -16.17 7.02
C GLU A 89 -3.56 -15.33 6.74
N ILE A 90 -2.72 -15.75 5.80
CA ILE A 90 -1.55 -14.94 5.41
C ILE A 90 -2.01 -13.61 4.80
N ALA A 91 -3.05 -13.61 3.98
CA ALA A 91 -3.63 -12.38 3.44
C ALA A 91 -4.20 -11.46 4.53
N SER A 92 -4.82 -12.03 5.58
CA SER A 92 -5.35 -11.26 6.72
C SER A 92 -4.22 -10.54 7.47
N VAL A 93 -3.10 -11.23 7.71
CA VAL A 93 -1.90 -10.66 8.34
C VAL A 93 -1.24 -9.61 7.45
N ILE A 94 -1.16 -9.84 6.13
CA ILE A 94 -0.63 -8.86 5.17
C ILE A 94 -1.46 -7.57 5.22
N LEU A 95 -2.79 -7.66 5.25
CA LEU A 95 -3.67 -6.49 5.36
C LEU A 95 -3.48 -5.75 6.69
N LEU A 96 -3.32 -6.48 7.79
CA LEU A 96 -3.02 -5.88 9.10
C LEU A 96 -1.70 -5.10 9.06
N VAL A 97 -0.64 -5.73 8.55
CA VAL A 97 0.68 -5.10 8.42
C VAL A 97 0.61 -3.88 7.51
N ALA A 98 -0.14 -3.95 6.41
CA ALA A 98 -0.33 -2.83 5.49
C ALA A 98 -0.97 -1.61 6.18
N ILE A 99 -1.98 -1.82 7.03
CA ILE A 99 -2.62 -0.74 7.80
C ILE A 99 -1.64 -0.13 8.80
N ILE A 100 -0.91 -0.97 9.55
CA ILE A 100 0.10 -0.52 10.52
C ILE A 100 1.18 0.30 9.82
N ALA A 101 1.70 -0.20 8.69
CA ALA A 101 2.68 0.48 7.88
C ALA A 101 2.14 1.84 7.39
N ALA A 102 0.98 1.86 6.74
CA ALA A 102 0.38 3.09 6.22
C ALA A 102 0.21 4.17 7.30
N ILE A 103 -0.29 3.82 8.48
CA ILE A 103 -0.44 4.75 9.60
C ILE A 103 0.93 5.21 10.10
N SER A 104 1.88 4.29 10.32
CA SER A 104 3.20 4.65 10.83
C SER A 104 3.97 5.58 9.88
N LEU A 105 3.83 5.41 8.57
CA LEU A 105 4.45 6.28 7.56
C LEU A 105 3.80 7.66 7.47
N THR A 106 2.49 7.75 7.68
CA THR A 106 1.72 8.99 7.50
C THR A 106 1.54 9.79 8.79
N LEU A 107 1.78 9.17 9.94
CA LEU A 107 1.67 9.81 11.25
C LEU A 107 2.80 10.82 11.47
N ARG A 108 2.55 12.07 11.06
CA ARG A 108 3.48 13.17 11.25
C ARG A 108 3.32 13.80 12.64
N ARG A 109 4.39 13.89 13.42
CA ARG A 109 4.39 14.70 14.64
C ARG A 109 4.49 16.18 14.27
N ARG A 110 3.57 16.99 14.77
CA ARG A 110 3.60 18.44 14.57
C ARG A 110 4.74 19.05 15.40
N GLU A 111 5.71 19.63 14.70
CA GLU A 111 6.79 20.40 15.33
C GLU A 111 6.24 21.62 16.09
N GLY A 112 6.86 21.95 17.23
CA GLY A 112 6.42 23.02 18.12
C GLY A 112 5.31 22.62 19.11
N THR A 113 4.81 21.39 19.07
CA THR A 113 3.85 20.91 20.07
C THR A 113 4.58 20.55 21.37
N LYS A 114 4.36 21.30 22.44
CA LYS A 114 4.89 20.96 23.76
C LYS A 114 4.24 19.64 24.22
N SER A 115 5.05 18.59 24.38
CA SER A 115 4.61 17.31 24.94
C SER A 115 5.28 17.15 26.30
N GLN A 116 4.49 16.79 27.31
CA GLN A 116 5.03 16.44 28.62
C GLN A 116 5.44 14.98 28.61
N ASN A 117 6.63 14.69 29.13
CA ASN A 117 7.04 13.33 29.42
C ASN A 117 6.83 13.08 30.93
N PRO A 118 5.81 12.30 31.33
CA PRO A 118 5.51 12.07 32.75
C PRO A 118 6.69 11.48 33.51
N SER A 119 7.47 10.60 32.88
CA SER A 119 8.66 10.00 33.53
C SER A 119 9.73 11.05 33.85
N GLN A 120 9.96 12.02 32.95
CA GLN A 120 10.86 13.13 33.22
C GLN A 120 10.29 14.07 34.29
N GLN A 121 8.97 14.27 34.31
CA GLN A 121 8.31 15.16 35.26
C GLN A 121 8.29 14.61 36.70
N VAL A 122 8.32 13.28 36.87
CA VAL A 122 8.40 12.63 38.18
C VAL A 122 9.85 12.59 38.69
N ARG A 123 10.84 12.49 37.80
CA ARG A 123 12.25 12.29 38.15
C ARG A 123 13.03 13.57 38.51
N VAL A 124 12.36 14.72 38.57
CA VAL A 124 13.01 16.00 38.90
C VAL A 124 13.45 16.08 40.36
N SER A 125 14.61 16.68 40.57
CA SER A 125 15.14 16.98 41.89
C SER A 125 14.84 18.43 42.30
N ARG A 126 15.11 18.78 43.57
CA ARG A 126 14.96 20.15 44.07
C ARG A 126 15.84 21.14 43.28
N ASP A 127 17.02 20.73 42.87
CA ASP A 127 17.99 21.57 42.18
C ASP A 127 17.54 21.93 40.75
N ASP A 128 16.69 21.10 40.14
CA ASP A 128 16.11 21.36 38.81
C ASP A 128 14.96 22.38 38.84
N ARG A 129 14.40 22.66 40.03
CA ARG A 129 13.20 23.49 40.21
C ARG A 129 13.52 24.89 40.72
N VAL A 130 14.66 25.09 41.38
CA VAL A 130 14.96 26.33 42.12
C VAL A 130 16.35 26.84 41.79
N ARG A 131 16.45 28.09 41.30
CA ARG A 131 17.73 28.78 41.09
C ARG A 131 17.92 29.85 42.15
N LEU A 132 18.91 29.67 43.03
CA LEU A 132 19.32 30.69 43.98
C LEU A 132 20.12 31.77 43.27
N VAL A 133 19.51 32.94 43.03
CA VAL A 133 20.17 34.10 42.46
C VAL A 133 20.54 35.05 43.60
N ARG A 134 21.85 35.28 43.78
CA ARG A 134 22.33 36.31 44.71
C ARG A 134 22.18 37.67 44.04
N MET A 135 21.49 38.61 44.69
CA MET A 135 21.32 39.98 44.23
C MET A 135 21.94 40.97 45.21
N ALA A 136 22.44 42.10 44.69
CA ALA A 136 22.95 43.18 45.52
C ALA A 136 21.81 43.83 46.29
N ALA A 137 22.05 44.20 47.55
CA ALA A 137 21.05 44.88 48.36
C ALA A 137 20.78 46.28 47.78
N GLU A 138 19.52 46.53 47.41
CA GLU A 138 19.07 47.86 46.99
C GLU A 138 19.22 48.83 48.16
N LYS A 139 19.99 49.92 47.97
CA LYS A 139 20.12 50.97 49.00
C LYS A 139 18.85 51.81 48.99
N LYS A 140 18.30 51.98 50.19
CA LYS A 140 17.07 52.71 50.49
C LYS A 140 17.19 54.21 50.19
#